data_AF-A0A953IML4-F1
#
_entry.id   AF-A0A953IML4-F1
#
_cell.length_a   1.000
_cell.length_b   1.000
_cell.length_c   1.000
_cell.angle_alpha   90.00
_cell.angle_beta   90.00
_cell.angle_gamma   90.00
#
_symmetry.space_group_name_H-M   'P 1'
#
loop_
_entity.id
_entity.type
_entity.pdbx_description
1 polymer ?
#
loop_
_entity_poly.entity_id
_entity_poly.type
_entity_poly.pdbx_seq_one_letter_code
_entity_poly.pdbx_strand_id
1 'polypeptide(L)' 'MTLYAALLGVFFATLWRRERRGQVKLFLQVFGSLMLGAALLGWLMYFLPSGPPAPIP' A
#
# COMPACT_ATOMS: atom_id res chain seq x y z
N MET A 1 5.07 0.56 -9.81
CA MET A 1 4.06 0.55 -8.72
C MET A 1 4.65 0.96 -7.38
N THR A 2 5.77 0.36 -6.94
CA THR A 2 6.50 0.74 -5.72
C THR A 2 7.01 2.19 -5.71
N LEU A 3 7.48 2.67 -6.86
CA LEU A 3 7.96 4.06 -7.00
C LEU A 3 6.83 5.08 -6.78
N TYR A 4 5.61 4.77 -7.24
CA TYR A 4 4.44 5.64 -7.11
C TYR A 4 3.97 5.72 -5.65
N ALA A 5 3.96 4.60 -4.92
CA ALA A 5 3.64 4.56 -3.49
C ALA A 5 4.68 5.32 -2.65
N ALA A 6 5.97 5.23 -3.01
CA ALA A 6 7.03 6.00 -2.35
C ALA A 6 6.87 7.52 -2.60
N LEU A 7 6.57 7.93 -3.84
CA LEU A 7 6.31 9.32 -4.20
C LEU A 7 5.08 9.90 -3.48
N LEU A 8 3.98 9.15 -3.40
CA LEU A 8 2.78 9.58 -2.68
C LEU A 8 3.03 9.73 -1.18
N GLY A 9 3.78 8.78 -0.59
CA GLY A 9 4.19 8.87 0.80
C GLY A 9 5.04 10.11 1.06
N VAL A 10 6.05 10.36 0.22
CA VAL A 10 6.92 11.55 0.32
C VAL A 10 6.12 12.84 0.14
N PHE A 11 5.14 12.86 -0.76
CA PHE A 11 4.28 14.01 -1.01
C PHE A 11 3.38 14.33 0.19
N PHE A 12 2.70 13.32 0.76
CA PHE A 12 1.91 13.50 1.99
C PHE A 12 2.77 13.88 3.20
N ALA A 13 3.99 13.34 3.30
CA ALA A 13 4.93 13.65 4.36
C ALA A 13 5.44 15.09 4.27
N THR A 14 5.73 15.59 3.06
CA THR A 14 6.25 16.95 2.85
C THR A 14 5.16 18.03 2.96
N LEU A 15 3.92 17.74 2.52
CA LEU A 15 2.85 18.74 2.49
C LEU A 15 2.18 18.98 3.86
N TRP A 16 2.15 17.99 4.76
CA TRP A 16 1.22 18.01 5.91
C TRP A 16 1.79 18.50 7.25
N ARG A 17 3.11 18.48 7.49
CA ARG A 17 3.71 18.97 8.75
C ARG A 17 5.05 19.67 8.53
N ARG A 18 5.31 20.79 9.21
CA ARG A 18 6.57 21.55 9.12
C ARG A 18 7.72 20.96 9.96
N GLU A 19 7.40 20.04 10.87
CA GLU A 19 8.33 19.44 11.84
C GLU A 19 8.81 18.07 11.36
N ARG A 20 10.13 17.88 11.15
CA ARG A 20 10.70 16.67 10.52
C ARG A 20 10.28 15.36 11.19
N ARG A 21 10.19 15.31 12.52
CA ARG A 21 9.73 14.11 13.26
C ARG A 21 8.25 13.79 12.99
N GLY A 22 7.42 14.82 12.84
CA GLY A 22 6.00 14.66 12.51
C GLY A 22 5.78 14.16 11.08
N GLN A 23 6.61 14.61 10.14
CA GLN A 23 6.58 14.14 8.75
C GLN A 23 6.95 12.66 8.63
N VAL A 24 8.02 12.22 9.31
CA VAL A 24 8.44 10.80 9.30
C VAL A 24 7.38 9.90 9.92
N LYS A 25 6.73 10.35 11.01
CA LYS A 25 5.64 9.59 11.64
C LYS A 25 4.44 9.42 10.71
N LEU A 26 4.03 10.50 10.03
CA LEU A 26 2.95 10.47 9.04
C LEU A 26 3.30 9.59 7.84
N PHE A 27 4.53 9.69 7.33
CA PHE A 27 5.05 8.85 6.26
C PHE A 27 4.97 7.37 6.64
N LEU A 28 5.52 6.98 7.78
CA LEU A 28 5.51 5.59 8.26
C LEU A 28 4.08 5.09 8.48
N GLN A 29 3.18 5.93 8.99
CA GLN A 29 1.81 5.55 9.25
C GLN A 29 1.03 5.29 7.95
N VAL A 30 1.14 6.19 6.96
CA VAL A 30 0.48 6.04 5.65
C VAL A 30 1.10 4.88 4.87
N PHE A 31 2.43 4.83 4.77
CA PHE A 31 3.15 3.77 4.07
C PHE A 31 2.89 2.40 4.69
N GLY A 32 2.95 2.30 6.02
CA GLY A 32 2.65 1.08 6.76
C GLY A 32 1.22 0.60 6.56
N SER A 33 0.24 1.52 6.57
CA SER A 33 -1.17 1.19 6.33
C SER A 33 -1.40 0.67 4.91
N LEU A 34 -0.77 1.30 3.90
CA LEU A 34 -0.84 0.86 2.50
C LEU A 34 -0.16 -0.50 2.29
N MET A 35 1.02 -0.73 2.87
CA MET A 35 1.70 -2.03 2.79
C MET A 35 0.89 -3.13 3.47
N LEU A 36 0.38 -2.89 4.67
CA LEU A 36 -0.47 -3.84 5.38
C LEU A 36 -1.75 -4.12 4.60
N GLY A 37 -2.40 -3.09 4.04
CA GLY A 37 -3.58 -3.25 3.19
C GLY A 37 -3.30 -4.11 1.97
N ALA A 38 -2.20 -3.86 1.26
CA ALA A 38 -1.80 -4.66 0.10
C ALA A 38 -1.45 -6.11 0.48
N ALA A 39 -0.73 -6.31 1.58
CA ALA A 39 -0.37 -7.64 2.07
C ALA A 39 -1.61 -8.44 2.51
N LEU A 40 -2.55 -7.81 3.21
CA LEU A 40 -3.81 -8.42 3.61
C LEU A 40 -4.68 -8.77 2.41
N LEU A 41 -4.77 -7.89 1.41
CA LEU A 41 -5.52 -8.17 0.19
C LEU A 41 -4.88 -9.31 -0.62
N GLY A 42 -3.55 -9.34 -0.74
CA GLY A 42 -2.84 -10.45 -1.39
C GLY A 42 -2.99 -11.77 -0.62
N TRP A 43 -2.96 -11.71 0.71
CA TRP A 43 -3.26 -12.87 1.57
C TRP A 43 -4.69 -13.34 1.38
N LEU A 44 -5.67 -12.42 1.33
CA LEU A 44 -7.06 -12.76 1.09
C LEU A 44 -7.25 -13.43 -0.29
N MET A 45 -6.53 -12.97 -1.31
CA MET A 45 -6.50 -13.61 -2.63
C MET A 45 -5.97 -15.05 -2.59
N TYR A 46 -5.07 -15.38 -1.66
CA TYR A 46 -4.63 -16.78 -1.47
C TYR A 46 -5.77 -17.69 -0.97
N PHE A 47 -6.68 -17.15 -0.17
CA PHE A 47 -7.86 -17.87 0.33
C PHE A 47 -9.04 -17.90 -0.64
N LEU A 48 -9.08 -16.99 -1.62
CA LEU A 48 -10.02 -17.03 -2.74
C LEU A 48 -9.30 -17.53 -4.00
N PRO A 49 -9.15 -18.85 -4.19
CA PRO A 49 -8.76 -19.37 -5.49
C PRO A 49 -9.88 -19.01 -6.47
N SER A 50 -9.61 -18.09 -7.40
CA SER A 50 -10.38 -18.01 -8.62
C SER A 50 -10.27 -19.38 -9.29
N GLY A 51 -11.37 -20.13 -9.29
CA GLY A 51 -11.47 -21.49 -9.83
C GLY A 51 -10.94 -21.61 -11.26
N PRO A 52 -10.71 -22.84 -11.74
CA PRO A 52 -9.93 -23.11 -12.94
C PRO A 52 -10.43 -22.27 -14.12
N PRO A 53 -9.53 -21.78 -15.01
CA PRO A 53 -9.96 -21.17 -16.25
C PRO A 53 -10.94 -22.14 -16.92
N ALA A 54 -12.17 -21.67 -17.14
CA ALA A 54 -13.21 -22.49 -17.77
C ALA A 54 -12.63 -23.09 -19.05
N PRO A 55 -12.61 -24.43 -19.21
CA PRO A 55 -12.30 -24.98 -20.51
C PRO A 55 -13.44 -24.62 -21.47
N ILE A 56 -13.09 -24.64 -22.77
CA ILE A 56 -13.91 -24.73 -24.00
C ILE A 56 -14.69 -23.51 -24.51
N PRO A 57 -14.86 -23.37 -25.85
CA PRO A 57 -14.64 -24.36 -26.93
C PRO A 57 -13.23 -24.40 -27.54
#